data_AF-A0A1Y3NGI5-F1
#
_entry.id   AF-A0A1Y3NGI5-F1
#
_cell.length_a   1.000
_cell.length_b   1.000
_cell.length_c   1.000
_cell.angle_alpha   90.00
_cell.angle_beta   90.00
_cell.angle_gamma   90.00
#
_symmetry.space_group_name_H-M   'P 1'
#
loop_
_entity.id
_entity.type
_entity.pdbx_description
1 polymer ?
#
loop_
_entity_poly.entity_id
_entity_poly.type
_entity_poly.pdbx_seq_one_letter_code
_entity_poly.pdbx_strand_id
1 'polypeptide(L)'
;QSVNAATSAKIMLRVVITGQGHKKEQFRTFTFTSDNAVSDREEIKNALATALQKIYQKHQNSTVLNENPQLNETLNENKTLLTSKEIQIRQDILKNHKDLMKLHMELVLNGLLSEEEFWSIRQNMLENEKFTQKKGQASSSLADIRPTHNEGNDIKYTITTEIIHSIFMHYPSVKRAYDENVPNKVSEKDFWKRYFSSKFFHRNRTQGKSHIDTKDSIFDKCLEEDKFTGPSEEEIENVPLLIDLTATEQNQFEGYGIKPDFTMIGGSSKSNMQLIRKFNHHSEIILNSLQ
;
A
#
# COMPACT_ATOMS: atom_id res chain seq x y z
N GLN A 1 4.38 25.46 -39.54
CA GLN A 1 4.96 26.11 -40.75
C GLN A 1 4.70 27.60 -40.63
N SER A 2 5.68 28.47 -40.94
CA SER A 2 5.49 29.92 -40.91
C SER A 2 5.87 30.52 -42.25
N VAL A 3 5.11 31.53 -42.70
CA VAL A 3 5.29 32.14 -44.02
C VAL A 3 5.28 33.65 -43.92
N ASN A 4 6.13 34.32 -44.71
CA ASN A 4 6.27 35.78 -44.69
C ASN A 4 5.10 36.50 -45.41
N ALA A 5 4.92 37.79 -45.17
CA ALA A 5 3.93 38.61 -45.90
C ALA A 5 4.18 38.62 -47.41
N ALA A 6 3.12 38.66 -48.21
CA ALA A 6 3.18 38.62 -49.69
C ALA A 6 3.89 39.84 -50.31
N THR A 7 4.08 40.91 -49.54
CA THR A 7 4.73 42.17 -49.94
C THR A 7 6.25 42.18 -49.72
N SER A 8 6.84 41.08 -49.24
CA SER A 8 8.28 40.99 -48.97
C SER A 8 9.09 40.72 -50.24
N ALA A 9 10.15 41.50 -50.47
CA ALA A 9 11.07 41.37 -51.61
C ALA A 9 11.74 39.99 -51.74
N LYS A 10 11.71 39.19 -50.66
CA LYS A 10 12.11 37.78 -50.67
C LYS A 10 10.97 36.93 -50.12
N ILE A 11 10.52 35.98 -50.92
CA ILE A 11 9.43 35.07 -50.58
C ILE A 11 10.04 33.80 -49.96
N MET A 12 9.73 33.55 -48.69
CA MET A 12 10.32 32.47 -47.90
C MET A 12 9.26 31.62 -47.18
N LEU A 13 9.52 30.30 -47.11
CA LEU A 13 8.75 29.33 -46.34
C LEU A 13 9.66 28.66 -45.30
N ARG A 14 9.31 28.78 -44.01
CA ARG A 14 10.05 28.13 -42.92
C ARG A 14 9.28 26.91 -42.40
N VAL A 15 9.93 25.76 -42.47
CA VAL A 15 9.44 24.49 -41.93
C VAL A 15 10.24 24.18 -40.67
N VAL A 16 9.52 23.94 -39.58
CA VAL A 16 10.11 23.51 -38.30
C VAL A 16 9.98 22.00 -38.24
N ILE A 17 11.11 21.31 -38.04
CA ILE A 17 11.14 19.87 -37.82
C ILE A 17 11.51 19.68 -36.35
N THR A 18 10.51 19.29 -35.55
CA THR A 18 10.71 18.87 -34.16
C THR A 18 11.07 17.39 -34.17
N GLY A 19 12.33 17.07 -33.87
CA GLY A 19 12.75 15.68 -33.69
C GLY A 19 12.15 15.11 -32.40
N GLN A 20 11.62 13.88 -32.44
CA GLN A 20 11.22 13.17 -31.22
C GLN A 20 12.49 12.81 -30.41
N GLY A 21 12.57 13.30 -29.17
CA GLY A 21 13.64 13.00 -28.20
C GLY A 21 14.92 13.83 -28.38
N HIS A 22 15.32 14.58 -27.32
CA HIS A 22 16.58 15.31 -27.05
C HIS A 22 17.40 15.97 -28.21
N LYS A 23 16.88 16.06 -29.44
CA LYS A 23 17.55 16.72 -30.57
C LYS A 23 16.86 18.06 -30.84
N LYS A 24 17.66 19.14 -30.78
CA LYS A 24 17.25 20.53 -30.94
C LYS A 24 16.40 20.73 -32.21
N GLU A 25 15.40 21.59 -32.11
CA GLU A 25 14.51 21.98 -33.21
C GLU A 25 15.32 22.42 -34.43
N GLN A 26 15.09 21.77 -35.59
CA GLN A 26 15.77 22.14 -36.82
C GLN A 26 14.85 23.01 -37.67
N PHE A 27 15.35 24.20 -37.99
CA PHE A 27 14.67 25.15 -38.85
C PHE A 27 15.20 25.04 -40.28
N ARG A 28 14.35 24.70 -41.24
CA ARG A 28 14.67 24.78 -42.67
C ARG A 28 13.88 25.91 -43.30
N THR A 29 14.60 26.86 -43.90
CA THR A 29 14.01 28.01 -44.62
C THR A 29 14.26 27.83 -46.11
N PHE A 30 13.19 27.83 -46.90
CA PHE A 30 13.21 27.76 -48.36
C PHE A 30 12.92 29.15 -48.94
N THR A 31 13.69 29.56 -49.94
CA THR A 31 13.51 30.81 -50.70
C THR A 31 13.02 30.48 -52.10
N PHE A 32 11.98 31.19 -52.56
CA PHE A 32 11.46 31.04 -53.93
C PHE A 32 11.99 32.17 -54.82
N THR A 33 12.60 31.81 -55.94
CA THR A 33 13.25 32.73 -56.89
C THR A 33 12.62 32.71 -58.30
N SER A 34 11.43 32.13 -58.43
CA SER A 34 10.65 32.03 -59.67
C SER A 34 9.89 33.33 -59.97
N ASP A 35 9.61 33.63 -61.23
CA ASP A 35 8.86 34.82 -61.66
C ASP A 35 7.42 34.86 -61.11
N ASN A 36 6.87 33.70 -60.71
CA ASN A 36 5.56 33.57 -60.07
C ASN A 36 5.65 33.03 -58.62
N ALA A 37 6.69 33.45 -57.90
CA ALA A 37 7.06 32.91 -56.58
C ALA A 37 5.98 32.99 -55.47
N VAL A 38 4.96 33.85 -55.59
CA VAL A 38 3.85 33.91 -54.62
C VAL A 38 2.90 32.73 -54.80
N SER A 39 2.55 32.40 -56.05
CA SER A 39 1.64 31.29 -56.37
C SER A 39 2.26 29.95 -56.04
N ASP A 40 3.52 29.73 -56.47
CA ASP A 40 4.26 28.48 -56.21
C ASP A 40 4.40 28.21 -54.71
N ARG A 41 4.61 29.27 -53.91
CA ARG A 41 4.69 29.18 -52.45
C ARG A 41 3.36 28.75 -51.83
N GLU A 42 2.24 29.29 -52.30
CA GLU A 42 0.92 28.94 -51.78
C GLU A 42 0.52 27.52 -52.15
N GLU A 43 0.82 27.08 -53.37
CA GLU A 43 0.62 25.69 -53.80
C GLU A 43 1.42 24.72 -52.92
N ILE A 44 2.70 24.99 -52.69
CA ILE A 44 3.56 24.14 -51.85
C ILE A 44 3.12 24.18 -50.39
N LYS A 45 2.72 25.34 -49.86
CA LYS A 45 2.17 25.47 -48.51
C LYS A 45 0.90 24.62 -48.36
N ASN A 46 -0.01 24.68 -49.32
CA ASN A 46 -1.26 23.92 -49.31
C ASN A 46 -1.00 22.42 -49.47
N ALA A 47 -0.09 22.02 -50.36
CA ALA A 47 0.32 20.63 -50.52
C ALA A 47 0.93 20.05 -49.23
N LEU A 48 1.81 20.80 -48.56
CA LEU A 48 2.39 20.39 -47.28
C LEU A 48 1.36 20.33 -46.16
N ALA A 49 0.43 21.28 -46.09
CA ALA A 49 -0.66 21.24 -45.11
C ALA A 49 -1.54 20.00 -45.31
N THR A 50 -1.88 19.68 -46.57
CA THR A 50 -2.67 18.49 -46.92
C THR A 50 -1.94 17.19 -46.59
N ALA A 51 -0.63 17.13 -46.83
CA ALA A 51 0.20 15.98 -46.48
C ALA A 51 0.29 15.76 -44.96
N LEU A 52 0.46 16.83 -44.17
CA LEU A 52 0.46 16.75 -42.70
C LEU A 52 -0.90 16.30 -42.16
N GLN A 53 -2.00 16.77 -42.74
CA GLN A 53 -3.34 16.35 -42.33
C GLN A 53 -3.60 14.87 -42.61
N LYS A 54 -3.13 14.34 -43.75
CA LYS A 54 -3.17 12.90 -44.05
C LYS A 54 -2.35 12.07 -43.05
N ILE A 55 -1.16 12.54 -42.67
CA ILE A 55 -0.33 11.87 -41.65
C ILE A 55 -1.03 11.88 -40.29
N TYR A 56 -1.64 13.01 -39.90
CA TYR A 56 -2.38 13.14 -38.65
C TYR A 56 -3.59 12.17 -38.60
N GLN A 57 -4.37 12.08 -39.68
CA GLN A 57 -5.47 11.12 -39.78
C GLN A 57 -5.00 9.66 -39.77
N LYS A 58 -3.86 9.36 -40.40
CA LYS A 58 -3.25 8.02 -40.35
C LYS A 58 -2.84 7.65 -38.92
N HIS A 59 -2.30 8.59 -38.14
CA HIS A 59 -1.97 8.36 -36.73
C HIS A 59 -3.23 8.14 -35.87
N GLN A 60 -4.32 8.88 -36.09
CA GLN A 60 -5.58 8.68 -35.36
C GLN A 60 -6.28 7.35 -35.69
N ASN A 61 -6.24 6.90 -36.94
CA ASN A 61 -6.82 5.61 -37.32
C ASN A 61 -5.95 4.41 -36.92
N SER A 62 -4.66 4.63 -36.65
CA SER A 62 -3.74 3.58 -36.16
C SER A 62 -3.83 3.38 -34.64
N THR A 63 -4.42 4.31 -33.89
CA THR A 63 -4.60 4.20 -32.42
C THR A 63 -5.81 3.36 -31.98
N VAL A 64 -6.61 2.81 -32.90
CA VAL A 64 -7.82 2.03 -32.55
C VAL A 64 -7.68 0.52 -32.78
N LEU A 65 -6.58 0.01 -33.38
CA LEU A 65 -6.46 -1.44 -33.65
C LEU A 65 -5.05 -2.04 -33.50
N ASN A 66 -4.24 -1.62 -32.52
CA ASN A 66 -3.12 -2.47 -32.07
C ASN A 66 -2.73 -2.16 -30.63
N GLU A 67 -3.28 -2.95 -29.73
CA GLU A 67 -2.83 -3.09 -28.35
C GLU A 67 -1.42 -3.69 -28.32
N ASN A 68 -0.46 -2.94 -27.82
CA ASN A 68 0.81 -3.47 -27.31
C ASN A 68 1.05 -2.83 -25.93
N PRO A 69 0.87 -3.59 -24.82
CA PRO A 69 0.72 -3.00 -23.48
C PRO A 69 1.97 -2.44 -22.78
N GLN A 70 3.19 -2.55 -23.31
CA GLN A 70 4.38 -2.50 -22.44
C GLN A 70 5.28 -1.25 -22.51
N LEU A 71 4.93 -0.20 -23.25
CA LEU A 71 5.83 0.97 -23.40
C LEU A 71 5.16 2.33 -23.16
N ASN A 72 3.88 2.34 -22.77
CA ASN A 72 3.10 3.57 -22.60
C ASN A 72 2.83 3.96 -21.13
N GLU A 73 3.28 3.15 -20.16
CA GLU A 73 3.17 3.49 -18.73
C GLU A 73 4.24 4.51 -18.29
N THR A 74 5.43 4.51 -18.89
CA THR A 74 6.57 5.26 -18.34
C THR A 74 6.66 6.73 -18.75
N LEU A 75 5.86 7.20 -19.71
CA LEU A 75 6.01 8.54 -20.30
C LEU A 75 4.80 9.46 -20.14
N ASN A 76 3.64 8.93 -19.72
CA ASN A 76 2.40 9.71 -19.56
C ASN A 76 2.03 10.04 -18.10
N GLU A 77 2.78 9.53 -17.12
CA GLU A 77 2.56 9.89 -15.70
C GLU A 77 3.14 11.28 -15.35
N ASN A 78 4.14 11.75 -16.10
CA ASN A 78 4.99 12.85 -15.63
C ASN A 78 4.60 14.25 -16.12
N LYS A 79 3.39 14.47 -16.69
CA LYS A 79 3.06 15.82 -17.19
C LYS A 79 1.72 16.46 -16.85
N THR A 80 0.67 15.77 -16.43
CA THR A 80 -0.62 16.50 -16.26
C THR A 80 -1.65 15.85 -15.33
N LEU A 81 -1.27 15.29 -14.17
CA LEU A 81 -2.25 15.07 -13.09
C LEU A 81 -1.53 15.18 -11.74
N LEU A 82 -1.54 16.36 -11.11
CA LEU A 82 -1.41 16.42 -9.64
C LEU A 82 -2.48 15.49 -9.10
N THR A 83 -2.08 14.31 -8.64
CA THR A 83 -3.03 13.34 -8.13
C THR A 83 -3.67 13.95 -6.89
N SER A 84 -4.98 13.76 -6.64
CA SER A 84 -5.65 14.32 -5.45
C SER A 84 -4.91 13.97 -4.14
N LYS A 85 -4.23 12.82 -4.12
CA LYS A 85 -3.32 12.39 -3.04
C LYS A 85 -2.11 13.32 -2.87
N GLU A 86 -1.50 13.77 -3.96
CA GLU A 86 -0.36 14.68 -3.92
C GLU A 86 -0.74 16.06 -3.38
N ILE A 87 -1.92 16.57 -3.76
CA ILE A 87 -2.47 17.81 -3.19
C ILE A 87 -2.71 17.66 -1.69
N GLN A 88 -3.24 16.51 -1.24
CA GLN A 88 -3.43 16.24 0.19
C GLN A 88 -2.10 16.18 0.94
N ILE A 89 -1.08 15.52 0.39
CA ILE A 89 0.27 15.47 0.98
C ILE A 89 0.86 16.88 1.09
N ARG A 90 0.78 17.68 0.02
CA ARG A 90 1.24 19.07 0.03
C ARG A 90 0.54 19.89 1.12
N GLN A 91 -0.78 19.75 1.26
CA GLN A 91 -1.55 20.40 2.31
C GLN A 91 -1.16 19.94 3.71
N ASP A 92 -0.90 18.66 3.90
CA ASP A 92 -0.51 18.11 5.21
C ASP A 92 0.88 18.59 5.63
N ILE A 93 1.83 18.62 4.69
CA ILE A 93 3.17 19.20 4.88
C ILE A 93 3.08 20.66 5.32
N LEU A 94 2.21 21.46 4.68
CA LEU A 94 2.01 22.86 5.04
C LEU A 94 1.37 23.02 6.43
N LYS A 95 0.49 22.09 6.86
CA LYS A 95 -0.10 22.10 8.21
C LYS A 95 0.93 21.73 9.28
N ASN A 96 1.76 20.72 9.02
CA ASN A 96 2.77 20.24 9.95
C ASN A 96 3.91 21.26 10.13
N HIS A 97 4.29 21.99 9.07
CA HIS A 97 5.38 22.97 9.09
C HIS A 97 4.88 24.42 8.93
N LYS A 98 4.62 25.10 10.05
CA LYS A 98 4.13 26.50 10.07
C LYS A 98 5.05 27.50 9.36
N ASP A 99 6.37 27.30 9.40
CA ASP A 99 7.32 28.19 8.72
C ASP A 99 7.31 28.00 7.21
N LEU A 100 7.09 26.77 6.75
CA LEU A 100 6.90 26.48 5.34
C LEU A 100 5.59 27.07 4.81
N MET A 101 4.53 27.08 5.62
CA MET A 101 3.28 27.75 5.28
C MET A 101 3.46 29.26 5.07
N LYS A 102 4.22 29.93 5.94
CA LYS A 102 4.53 31.36 5.79
C LYS A 102 5.30 31.62 4.50
N LEU A 103 6.31 30.80 4.22
CA LEU A 103 7.13 30.94 3.02
C LEU A 103 6.33 30.62 1.74
N HIS A 104 5.41 29.66 1.80
CA HIS A 104 4.45 29.40 0.73
C HIS A 104 3.53 30.61 0.50
N MET A 105 3.00 31.23 1.56
CA MET A 105 2.22 32.46 1.45
C MET A 105 3.05 33.59 0.81
N GLU A 106 4.27 33.81 1.28
CA GLU A 106 5.12 34.91 0.82
C GLU A 106 5.62 34.74 -0.62
N LEU A 107 5.90 33.51 -1.07
CA LEU A 107 6.43 33.27 -2.42
C LEU A 107 5.34 32.95 -3.45
N VAL A 108 4.37 32.10 -3.10
CA VAL A 108 3.36 31.60 -4.05
C VAL A 108 2.17 32.54 -4.13
N LEU A 109 1.65 33.06 -3.01
CA LEU A 109 0.52 34.00 -3.08
C LEU A 109 0.93 35.39 -3.60
N ASN A 110 2.15 35.83 -3.32
CA ASN A 110 2.66 37.08 -3.86
C ASN A 110 3.10 36.95 -5.33
N GLY A 111 3.02 35.74 -5.92
CA GLY A 111 3.28 35.51 -7.34
C GLY A 111 4.76 35.56 -7.75
N LEU A 112 5.68 35.45 -6.79
CA LEU A 112 7.13 35.43 -7.03
C LEU A 112 7.61 34.08 -7.58
N LEU A 113 6.88 33.00 -7.30
CA LEU A 113 7.22 31.63 -7.68
C LEU A 113 5.93 30.86 -8.01
N SER A 114 5.95 30.01 -9.05
CA SER A 114 4.81 29.11 -9.31
C SER A 114 4.74 28.00 -8.26
N GLU A 115 3.56 27.43 -8.05
CA GLU A 115 3.38 26.33 -7.11
C GLU A 115 4.23 25.10 -7.51
N GLU A 116 4.35 24.84 -8.82
CA GLU A 116 5.18 23.76 -9.37
C GLU A 116 6.67 23.99 -9.08
N GLU A 117 7.15 25.22 -9.21
CA GLU A 117 8.53 25.59 -8.90
C GLU A 117 8.80 25.48 -7.39
N PHE A 118 7.86 25.91 -6.55
CA PHE A 118 7.96 25.79 -5.10
C PHE A 118 8.13 24.35 -4.62
N TRP A 119 7.36 23.41 -5.20
CA TRP A 119 7.39 22.00 -4.82
C TRP A 119 8.50 21.21 -5.50
N SER A 120 8.94 21.60 -6.71
CA SER A 120 10.09 20.96 -7.38
C SER A 120 11.39 21.11 -6.58
N ILE A 121 11.59 22.26 -5.92
CA ILE A 121 12.73 22.48 -5.01
C ILE A 121 12.62 21.59 -3.76
N ARG A 122 11.42 21.19 -3.37
CA ARG A 122 11.11 20.47 -2.12
C ARG A 122 10.60 19.05 -2.36
N GLN A 123 10.96 18.45 -3.48
CA GLN A 123 10.52 17.10 -3.83
C GLN A 123 10.89 16.07 -2.76
N ASN A 124 12.06 16.21 -2.13
CA ASN A 124 12.48 15.32 -1.04
C ASN A 124 11.50 15.32 0.14
N MET A 125 10.89 16.46 0.49
CA MET A 125 9.88 16.52 1.56
C MET A 125 8.60 15.79 1.16
N LEU A 126 8.18 15.92 -0.10
CA LEU A 126 7.05 15.16 -0.63
C LEU A 126 7.33 13.66 -0.63
N GLU A 127 8.54 13.27 -1.01
CA GLU A 127 8.97 11.87 -0.99
C GLU A 127 9.01 11.32 0.43
N ASN A 128 9.61 12.03 1.38
CA ASN A 128 9.66 11.60 2.78
C ASN A 128 8.27 11.41 3.37
N GLU A 129 7.32 12.28 3.05
CA GLU A 129 5.93 12.17 3.51
C GLU A 129 5.18 11.02 2.86
N LYS A 130 5.44 10.75 1.57
CA LYS A 130 4.96 9.51 0.91
C LYS A 130 5.49 8.25 1.60
N PHE A 131 6.70 8.29 2.16
CA PHE A 131 7.37 7.19 2.84
C PHE A 131 7.25 7.23 4.37
N THR A 132 6.36 8.06 4.94
CA THR A 132 6.18 8.13 6.39
C THR A 132 5.83 6.75 6.96
N GLN A 133 6.75 6.21 7.74
CA GLN A 133 6.59 4.91 8.36
C GLN A 133 5.44 4.97 9.36
N LYS A 134 4.38 4.19 9.11
CA LYS A 134 3.31 4.02 10.09
C LYS A 134 3.89 3.40 11.36
N LYS A 135 3.46 3.89 12.52
CA LYS A 135 3.86 3.32 13.81
C LYS A 135 3.52 1.82 13.81
N GLY A 136 4.54 0.98 13.94
CA GLY A 136 4.36 -0.48 14.04
C GLY A 136 3.54 -0.85 15.26
N GLN A 137 2.83 -1.98 15.19
CA GLN A 137 2.05 -2.47 16.31
C GLN A 137 2.98 -2.87 17.47
N ALA A 138 2.66 -2.43 18.69
CA ALA A 138 3.42 -2.82 19.87
C ALA A 138 3.17 -4.31 20.18
N SER A 139 4.26 -5.08 20.30
CA SER A 139 4.25 -6.51 20.65
C SER A 139 3.59 -6.79 22.02
N SER A 140 3.50 -5.78 22.88
CA SER A 140 2.94 -5.88 24.23
C SER A 140 1.40 -5.81 24.30
N SER A 141 0.72 -5.33 23.25
CA SER A 141 -0.65 -4.80 23.39
C SER A 141 -1.69 -5.82 23.90
N LEU A 142 -1.50 -7.12 23.60
CA LEU A 142 -2.42 -8.17 24.06
C LEU A 142 -1.92 -8.96 25.28
N ALA A 143 -0.60 -9.10 25.45
CA ALA A 143 0.00 -9.87 26.53
C ALA A 143 -0.08 -9.13 27.89
N ASP A 144 -0.13 -7.79 27.84
CA ASP A 144 -0.08 -6.94 29.03
C ASP A 144 -1.43 -6.52 29.60
N ILE A 145 -2.56 -7.03 29.10
CA ILE A 145 -3.89 -6.75 29.68
C ILE A 145 -4.00 -7.46 31.04
N ARG A 146 -3.40 -6.91 32.10
CA ARG A 146 -3.41 -7.50 33.44
C ARG A 146 -4.69 -7.11 34.18
N PRO A 147 -5.33 -8.07 34.88
CA PRO A 147 -6.40 -7.73 35.81
C PRO A 147 -5.82 -6.81 36.89
N THR A 148 -6.43 -5.65 37.09
CA THR A 148 -6.18 -4.83 38.29
C THR A 148 -7.13 -5.32 39.37
N HIS A 149 -6.57 -5.83 40.47
CA HIS A 149 -7.34 -6.23 41.64
C HIS A 149 -7.42 -5.04 42.59
N ASN A 150 -8.64 -4.55 42.85
CA ASN A 150 -8.87 -3.64 43.97
C ASN A 150 -9.13 -4.48 45.24
N GLU A 151 -9.13 -3.84 46.42
CA GLU A 151 -9.27 -4.47 47.75
C GLU A 151 -10.64 -5.17 48.00
N GLY A 152 -11.46 -5.36 46.97
CA GLY A 152 -12.64 -6.20 46.97
C GLY A 152 -12.54 -7.20 45.82
N ASN A 153 -13.25 -8.32 45.90
CA ASN A 153 -13.19 -9.45 44.95
C ASN A 153 -13.54 -9.13 43.47
N ASP A 154 -13.61 -7.86 43.09
CA ASP A 154 -13.90 -7.37 41.75
C ASP A 154 -12.62 -7.20 40.92
N ILE A 155 -12.57 -7.90 39.79
CA ILE A 155 -11.50 -7.80 38.80
C ILE A 155 -11.85 -6.68 37.82
N LYS A 156 -11.01 -5.64 37.73
CA LYS A 156 -11.19 -4.55 36.77
C LYS A 156 -10.15 -4.63 35.66
N TYR A 157 -10.62 -4.54 34.41
CA TYR A 157 -9.77 -4.41 33.22
C TYR A 157 -9.80 -2.98 32.69
N THR A 158 -8.62 -2.41 32.43
CA THR A 158 -8.48 -1.11 31.77
C THR A 158 -8.33 -1.34 30.27
N ILE A 159 -9.29 -0.86 29.49
CA ILE A 159 -9.33 -1.05 28.04
C ILE A 159 -9.14 0.31 27.38
N THR A 160 -8.08 0.44 26.58
CA THR A 160 -7.86 1.60 25.71
C THR A 160 -8.36 1.29 24.31
N THR A 161 -8.62 2.31 23.50
CA THR A 161 -9.01 2.14 22.10
C THR A 161 -7.93 1.37 21.33
N GLU A 162 -6.66 1.59 21.62
CA GLU A 162 -5.54 0.85 21.01
C GLU A 162 -5.62 -0.66 21.27
N ILE A 163 -5.98 -1.05 22.51
CA ILE A 163 -6.16 -2.47 22.87
C ILE A 163 -7.34 -3.07 22.10
N ILE A 164 -8.45 -2.34 21.96
CA ILE A 164 -9.62 -2.80 21.20
C ILE A 164 -9.25 -3.05 19.73
N HIS A 165 -8.56 -2.10 19.09
CA HIS A 165 -8.11 -2.26 17.71
C HIS A 165 -7.17 -3.47 17.56
N SER A 166 -6.25 -3.65 18.52
CA SER A 166 -5.37 -4.82 18.53
C SER A 166 -6.16 -6.14 18.66
N ILE A 167 -7.17 -6.20 19.52
CA ILE A 167 -8.04 -7.38 19.66
C ILE A 167 -8.76 -7.69 18.33
N PHE A 168 -9.29 -6.67 17.64
CA PHE A 168 -9.99 -6.88 16.36
C PHE A 168 -9.07 -7.33 15.23
N MET A 169 -7.82 -6.87 15.21
CA MET A 169 -6.83 -7.36 14.26
C MET A 169 -6.44 -8.81 14.53
N HIS A 170 -6.27 -9.17 15.81
CA HIS A 170 -5.90 -10.54 16.19
C HIS A 170 -7.04 -11.54 16.09
N TYR A 171 -8.27 -11.11 16.35
CA TYR A 171 -9.43 -11.98 16.30
C TYR A 171 -10.54 -11.36 15.44
N PRO A 172 -10.51 -11.58 14.12
CA PRO A 172 -11.55 -11.12 13.22
C PRO A 172 -12.95 -11.62 13.61
N SER A 173 -13.06 -12.81 14.21
CA SER A 173 -14.33 -13.33 14.74
C SER A 173 -14.89 -12.48 15.89
N VAL A 174 -14.04 -11.91 16.74
CA VAL A 174 -14.47 -10.98 17.81
C VAL A 174 -14.95 -9.67 17.21
N LYS A 175 -14.29 -9.18 16.16
CA LYS A 175 -14.74 -7.99 15.41
C LYS A 175 -16.13 -8.21 14.79
N ARG A 176 -16.34 -9.34 14.11
CA ARG A 176 -17.65 -9.69 13.53
C ARG A 176 -18.73 -9.77 14.61
N ALA A 177 -18.42 -10.42 15.73
CA ALA A 177 -19.33 -10.50 16.86
C ALA A 177 -19.63 -9.13 17.47
N TYR A 178 -18.66 -8.21 17.50
CA TYR A 178 -18.88 -6.84 17.95
C TYR A 178 -19.84 -6.09 17.01
N ASP A 179 -19.57 -6.12 15.71
CA ASP A 179 -20.36 -5.42 14.68
C ASP A 179 -21.83 -5.92 14.63
N GLU A 180 -22.07 -7.21 14.90
CA GLU A 180 -23.41 -7.80 14.90
C GLU A 180 -24.21 -7.60 16.20
N ASN A 181 -23.52 -7.59 17.35
CA ASN A 181 -24.19 -7.61 18.66
C ASN A 181 -24.19 -6.23 19.35
N VAL A 182 -23.25 -5.34 19.02
CA VAL A 182 -23.16 -3.97 19.57
C VAL A 182 -23.62 -2.97 18.51
N PRO A 183 -24.52 -2.02 18.83
CA PRO A 183 -25.19 -1.75 20.11
C PRO A 183 -26.54 -2.47 20.29
N ASN A 184 -26.96 -3.27 19.30
CA ASN A 184 -28.35 -3.73 19.19
C ASN A 184 -28.77 -4.77 20.24
N LYS A 185 -27.86 -5.67 20.67
CA LYS A 185 -28.16 -6.75 21.62
C LYS A 185 -27.46 -6.57 22.97
N VAL A 186 -26.26 -6.00 22.97
CA VAL A 186 -25.47 -5.73 24.18
C VAL A 186 -24.79 -4.37 24.09
N SER A 187 -24.67 -3.69 25.23
CA SER A 187 -23.86 -2.47 25.33
C SER A 187 -22.37 -2.82 25.18
N GLU A 188 -21.58 -1.92 24.61
CA GLU A 188 -20.11 -2.07 24.51
C GLU A 188 -19.47 -2.45 25.85
N LYS A 189 -19.89 -1.80 26.95
CA LYS A 189 -19.38 -2.10 28.29
C LYS A 189 -19.69 -3.52 28.75
N ASP A 190 -20.85 -4.03 28.39
CA ASP A 190 -21.29 -5.38 28.76
C ASP A 190 -20.63 -6.44 27.87
N PHE A 191 -20.48 -6.15 26.58
CA PHE A 191 -19.73 -6.98 25.64
C PHE A 191 -18.30 -7.23 26.13
N TRP A 192 -17.57 -6.16 26.49
CA TRP A 192 -16.20 -6.31 26.97
C TRP A 192 -16.12 -7.00 28.32
N LYS A 193 -17.04 -6.74 29.26
CA LYS A 193 -17.11 -7.50 30.52
C LYS A 193 -17.25 -9.00 30.29
N ARG A 194 -18.17 -9.39 29.38
CA ARG A 194 -18.36 -10.80 28.99
C ARG A 194 -17.16 -11.37 28.26
N TYR A 195 -16.48 -10.59 27.42
CA TYR A 195 -15.25 -11.00 26.74
C TYR A 195 -14.14 -11.35 27.74
N PHE A 196 -13.91 -10.51 28.75
CA PHE A 196 -12.89 -10.75 29.76
C PHE A 196 -13.23 -11.88 30.73
N SER A 197 -14.51 -12.15 30.99
CA SER A 197 -14.95 -13.32 31.76
C SER A 197 -15.00 -14.61 30.93
N SER A 198 -15.03 -14.51 29.60
CA SER A 198 -15.19 -15.66 28.71
C SER A 198 -14.01 -16.62 28.76
N LYS A 199 -14.30 -17.90 28.46
CA LYS A 199 -13.34 -18.95 28.15
C LYS A 199 -12.37 -18.54 27.04
N PHE A 200 -12.83 -17.74 26.09
CA PHE A 200 -12.03 -17.29 24.95
C PHE A 200 -10.76 -16.54 25.40
N PHE A 201 -10.91 -15.64 26.37
CA PHE A 201 -9.80 -14.86 26.93
C PHE A 201 -8.88 -15.73 27.82
N HIS A 202 -9.46 -16.59 28.66
CA HIS A 202 -8.71 -17.37 29.65
C HIS A 202 -7.98 -18.61 29.06
N ARG A 203 -8.39 -19.11 27.89
CA ARG A 203 -7.89 -20.34 27.24
C ARG A 203 -6.37 -20.55 27.32
N ASN A 204 -5.58 -19.51 27.12
CA ASN A 204 -4.10 -19.62 27.05
C ASN A 204 -3.40 -18.96 28.25
N ARG A 205 -4.15 -18.29 29.13
CA ARG A 205 -3.59 -17.50 30.24
C ARG A 205 -3.62 -18.27 31.55
N THR A 206 -4.60 -19.15 31.71
CA THR A 206 -4.73 -19.99 32.91
C THR A 206 -4.61 -21.45 32.49
N GLN A 207 -3.43 -22.04 32.70
CA GLN A 207 -3.18 -23.49 32.55
C GLN A 207 -4.01 -24.35 33.54
N GLY A 208 -4.78 -23.71 34.44
CA GLY A 208 -5.71 -24.35 35.36
C GLY A 208 -7.03 -23.58 35.37
N LYS A 209 -8.14 -24.32 35.28
CA LYS A 209 -9.54 -23.91 35.36
C LYS A 209 -9.75 -22.60 36.13
N SER A 210 -9.98 -21.51 35.40
CA SER A 210 -10.56 -20.31 35.99
C SER A 210 -11.96 -20.66 36.49
N HIS A 211 -12.28 -20.28 37.73
CA HIS A 211 -13.62 -20.42 38.34
C HIS A 211 -14.68 -19.55 37.62
N ILE A 212 -14.28 -18.78 36.60
CA ILE A 212 -15.12 -17.91 35.78
C ILE A 212 -15.21 -18.56 34.40
N ASP A 213 -16.02 -19.60 34.32
CA ASP A 213 -16.23 -20.39 33.10
C ASP A 213 -17.68 -20.16 32.64
N THR A 214 -18.06 -18.90 32.43
CA THR A 214 -19.38 -18.57 31.90
C THR A 214 -19.44 -19.00 30.44
N LYS A 215 -20.34 -19.95 30.13
CA LYS A 215 -20.65 -20.31 28.74
C LYS A 215 -21.37 -19.13 28.10
N ASP A 216 -20.77 -18.56 27.07
CA ASP A 216 -21.31 -17.40 26.36
C ASP A 216 -21.48 -17.76 24.89
N SER A 217 -22.74 -17.89 24.44
CA SER A 217 -23.07 -18.32 23.06
C SER A 217 -22.42 -17.48 21.95
N ILE A 218 -22.05 -16.22 22.24
CA ILE A 218 -21.34 -15.34 21.30
C ILE A 218 -19.88 -15.76 21.17
N PHE A 219 -19.17 -15.89 22.29
CA PHE A 219 -17.74 -16.18 22.30
C PHE A 219 -17.42 -17.67 22.13
N ASP A 220 -18.37 -18.55 22.45
CA ASP A 220 -18.25 -19.99 22.15
C ASP A 220 -18.22 -20.23 20.63
N LYS A 221 -18.99 -19.47 19.83
CA LYS A 221 -18.89 -19.49 18.36
C LYS A 221 -17.53 -18.99 17.87
N CYS A 222 -17.05 -17.88 18.44
CA CYS A 222 -15.71 -17.39 18.12
C CYS A 222 -14.62 -18.42 18.46
N LEU A 223 -14.80 -19.19 19.54
CA LEU A 223 -13.87 -20.23 19.95
C LEU A 223 -13.83 -21.41 18.97
N GLU A 224 -14.96 -21.74 18.35
CA GLU A 224 -15.06 -22.80 17.35
C GLU A 224 -14.43 -22.41 16.01
N GLU A 225 -14.64 -21.16 15.57
CA GLU A 225 -14.04 -20.60 14.36
C GLU A 225 -12.52 -20.39 14.50
N ASP A 226 -12.07 -19.99 15.68
CA ASP A 226 -10.65 -19.69 15.98
C ASP A 226 -9.82 -20.97 16.30
N LYS A 227 -10.25 -22.12 15.76
CA LYS A 227 -9.42 -23.32 15.72
C LYS A 227 -8.39 -23.11 14.62
N PHE A 228 -7.25 -22.53 14.97
CA PHE A 228 -6.12 -22.41 14.05
C PHE A 228 -5.75 -23.80 13.51
N THR A 229 -6.22 -24.08 12.30
CA THR A 229 -5.72 -25.16 11.47
C THR A 229 -4.26 -24.77 11.20
N GLY A 230 -3.33 -25.68 11.48
CA GLY A 230 -1.92 -25.39 11.19
C GLY A 230 -1.73 -25.11 9.70
N PRO A 231 -0.49 -24.79 9.29
CA PRO A 231 -0.20 -24.63 7.87
C PRO A 231 -0.70 -25.86 7.09
N SER A 232 -1.24 -25.61 5.90
CA SER A 232 -1.68 -26.68 4.99
C SER A 232 -0.49 -27.57 4.64
N GLU A 233 -0.74 -28.84 4.32
CA GLU A 233 0.30 -29.78 3.86
C GLU A 233 1.08 -29.18 2.68
N GLU A 234 0.37 -28.51 1.78
CA GLU A 234 0.94 -27.81 0.60
C GLU A 234 1.83 -26.62 1.00
N GLU A 235 1.50 -25.91 2.08
CA GLU A 235 2.31 -24.79 2.58
C GLU A 235 3.60 -25.31 3.20
N ILE A 236 3.56 -26.45 3.88
CA ILE A 236 4.72 -27.11 4.48
C ILE A 236 5.67 -27.61 3.40
N GLU A 237 5.14 -28.23 2.33
CA GLU A 237 5.94 -28.75 1.21
C GLU A 237 6.59 -27.63 0.39
N ASN A 238 5.94 -26.46 0.30
CA ASN A 238 6.47 -25.29 -0.41
C ASN A 238 7.47 -24.45 0.39
N VAL A 239 7.75 -24.77 1.66
CA VAL A 239 8.78 -24.04 2.42
C VAL A 239 10.14 -24.39 1.84
N PRO A 240 10.91 -23.42 1.32
CA PRO A 240 12.27 -23.69 0.86
C PRO A 240 13.13 -24.10 2.06
N LEU A 241 13.45 -25.39 2.14
CA LEU A 241 14.34 -25.94 3.14
C LEU A 241 15.76 -25.45 2.82
N LEU A 242 16.16 -24.33 3.42
CA LEU A 242 17.55 -23.85 3.36
C LEU A 242 18.53 -24.91 3.89
N ILE A 243 18.09 -25.67 4.90
CA ILE A 243 18.79 -26.81 5.49
C ILE A 243 17.73 -27.85 5.83
N ASP A 244 17.77 -29.01 5.17
CA ASP A 244 16.92 -30.14 5.53
C ASP A 244 17.54 -30.90 6.71
N LEU A 245 16.96 -30.69 7.90
CA LEU A 245 17.40 -31.35 9.13
C LEU A 245 16.93 -32.81 9.20
N THR A 246 15.91 -33.19 8.44
CA THR A 246 15.33 -34.54 8.41
C THR A 246 16.18 -35.52 7.60
N ALA A 247 17.00 -35.03 6.67
CA ALA A 247 17.94 -35.84 5.90
C ALA A 247 18.92 -36.66 6.77
N THR A 248 19.18 -36.20 8.00
CA THR A 248 20.06 -36.90 8.96
C THR A 248 19.34 -37.96 9.79
N GLU A 249 18.01 -37.98 9.85
CA GLU A 249 17.25 -38.95 10.65
C GLU A 249 17.45 -40.38 10.15
N GLN A 250 17.66 -40.57 8.84
CA GLN A 250 17.97 -41.88 8.25
C GLN A 250 19.39 -42.37 8.54
N ASN A 251 20.30 -41.48 8.94
CA ASN A 251 21.68 -41.82 9.33
C ASN A 251 21.78 -42.22 10.82
N GLN A 252 20.67 -42.25 11.54
CA GLN A 252 20.60 -42.77 12.90
C GLN A 252 20.80 -44.29 12.85
N PHE A 253 22.05 -44.76 12.96
CA PHE A 253 22.44 -46.17 12.92
C PHE A 253 21.44 -47.06 13.68
N GLU A 254 20.81 -47.99 12.94
CA GLU A 254 19.93 -49.02 13.47
C GLU A 254 20.67 -49.83 14.54
N GLY A 255 20.41 -49.53 15.82
CA GLY A 255 20.89 -50.34 16.95
C GLY A 255 21.58 -49.59 18.10
N TYR A 256 21.97 -48.32 17.94
CA TYR A 256 22.66 -47.55 19.00
C TYR A 256 22.04 -46.18 19.32
N GLY A 257 20.85 -45.87 18.81
CA GLY A 257 20.16 -44.61 19.07
C GLY A 257 19.19 -44.67 20.26
N ILE A 258 19.27 -43.69 21.15
CA ILE A 258 18.23 -43.43 22.18
C ILE A 258 16.95 -43.06 21.42
N LYS A 259 15.85 -43.81 21.61
CA LYS A 259 14.54 -43.41 21.08
C LYS A 259 14.21 -42.02 21.65
N PRO A 260 13.75 -41.07 20.82
CA PRO A 260 13.40 -39.74 21.30
C PRO A 260 12.33 -39.88 22.40
N ASP A 261 12.62 -39.31 23.56
CA ASP A 261 11.69 -39.26 24.67
C ASP A 261 10.42 -38.46 24.27
N PHE A 262 9.32 -38.59 25.02
CA PHE A 262 8.10 -37.81 24.76
C PHE A 262 8.34 -36.30 24.77
N THR A 263 9.42 -35.85 25.42
CA THR A 263 9.93 -34.46 25.45
C THR A 263 10.69 -34.06 24.19
N MET A 264 11.22 -35.02 23.44
CA MET A 264 12.00 -34.84 22.20
C MET A 264 11.14 -34.93 20.93
N ILE A 265 9.88 -35.35 21.05
CA ILE A 265 8.92 -35.39 19.94
C ILE A 265 8.14 -34.08 19.90
N GLY A 266 8.43 -33.24 18.90
CA GLY A 266 7.68 -32.03 18.63
C GLY A 266 6.19 -32.34 18.43
N GLY A 267 5.30 -31.59 19.10
CA GLY A 267 3.85 -31.75 18.96
C GLY A 267 3.19 -32.83 19.83
N SER A 268 3.95 -33.54 20.68
CA SER A 268 3.42 -34.56 21.60
C SER A 268 2.32 -34.04 22.54
N SER A 269 2.45 -32.80 23.03
CA SER A 269 1.42 -32.14 23.86
C SER A 269 0.50 -31.26 23.01
N LYS A 270 -0.78 -31.65 22.93
CA LYS A 270 -1.83 -30.90 22.21
C LYS A 270 -1.99 -29.46 22.74
N SER A 271 -1.83 -29.25 24.05
CA SER A 271 -1.90 -27.93 24.67
C SER A 271 -0.75 -27.02 24.21
N ASN A 272 0.47 -27.56 24.13
CA ASN A 272 1.63 -26.81 23.65
C ASN A 272 1.51 -26.48 22.16
N MET A 273 0.96 -27.41 21.36
CA MET A 273 0.75 -27.18 19.93
C MET A 273 -0.25 -26.05 19.64
N GLN A 274 -1.32 -25.92 20.43
CA GLN A 274 -2.27 -24.80 20.30
C GLN A 274 -1.61 -23.46 20.60
N LEU A 275 -0.72 -23.41 21.60
CA LEU A 275 0.04 -22.21 21.93
C LEU A 275 1.02 -21.82 20.82
N ILE A 276 1.77 -22.79 20.29
CA ILE A 276 2.72 -22.58 19.18
C ILE A 276 2.01 -22.04 17.95
N ARG A 277 0.90 -22.68 17.55
CA ARG A 277 0.07 -22.25 16.41
C ARG A 277 -0.38 -20.80 16.54
N LYS A 278 -0.85 -20.42 17.73
CA LYS A 278 -1.26 -19.05 18.00
C LYS A 278 -0.10 -18.06 17.94
N PHE A 279 1.07 -18.43 18.44
CA PHE A 279 2.28 -17.60 18.36
C PHE A 279 2.72 -17.39 16.90
N ASN A 280 2.65 -18.44 16.08
CA ASN A 280 2.94 -18.35 14.65
C ASN A 280 1.93 -17.44 13.95
N HIS A 281 0.64 -17.61 14.21
CA HIS A 281 -0.40 -16.73 13.66
C HIS A 281 -0.24 -15.26 14.09
N HIS A 282 0.11 -15.04 15.36
CA HIS A 282 0.38 -13.69 15.87
C HIS A 282 1.57 -13.06 15.12
N SER A 283 2.63 -13.83 14.90
CA SER A 283 3.80 -13.39 14.15
C SER A 283 3.45 -13.08 12.70
N GLU A 284 2.66 -13.92 12.06
CA GLU A 284 2.12 -13.71 10.72
C GLU A 284 1.31 -12.41 10.62
N ILE A 285 0.37 -12.17 11.54
CA ILE A 285 -0.41 -10.92 11.56
C ILE A 285 0.50 -9.70 11.70
N ILE A 286 1.51 -9.76 12.57
CA ILE A 286 2.45 -8.65 12.73
C ILE A 286 3.22 -8.41 11.43
N LEU A 287 3.74 -9.47 10.80
CA LEU A 287 4.46 -9.34 9.54
C LEU A 287 3.56 -8.77 8.43
N ASN A 288 2.34 -9.29 8.29
CA ASN A 288 1.37 -8.79 7.32
C ASN A 288 0.93 -7.36 7.60
N SER A 289 0.96 -6.90 8.86
CA SER A 289 0.63 -5.52 9.22
C SER A 289 1.71 -4.50 8.81
N LEU A 290 2.93 -4.96 8.53
CA LEU A 290 4.05 -4.13 8.10
C LEU A 290 4.12 -3.91 6.58
N GLN A 291 3.35 -4.71 5.81
CA GLN A 291 3.29 -4.67 4.35
C GLN A 291 2.21 -3.70 3.85
#